data_AF-A0A379IVX3-F1
#
_entry.id   AF-A0A379IVX3-F1
#
_cell.length_a   1.000
_cell.length_b   1.000
_cell.length_c   1.000
_cell.angle_alpha   90.00
_cell.angle_beta   90.00
_cell.angle_gamma   90.00
#
_symmetry.space_group_name_H-M   'P 1'
#
loop_
_entity.id
_entity.type
_entity.pdbx_description
1 polymer ?
#
loop_
_entity_poly.entity_id
_entity_poly.type
_entity_poly.pdbx_seq_one_letter_code
_entity_poly.pdbx_strand_id
1 'polypeptide(L)'
;MSRSHIKWLLAALLLTTATTRAGEFTGELILLPEGCQQTSGRICKLGAPLTYKDPNGLVWQADDWQEGKHQSGTTDGASIPEWAQPIIGDAYDSSYLKAAVIHDHYCYEENRVRSWRQTHRMFYDALIDLQIGKVKAKTMYYAVYAFGPHWVELVPGTYCGQNCINSLSSTSQRW
;
A
#
# COMPACT_ATOMS: atom_id res chain seq x y z
N MET A 1 -58.56 18.21 40.46
CA MET A 1 -58.13 17.76 39.11
C MET A 1 -56.75 18.34 38.83
N SER A 2 -55.67 17.57 39.00
CA SER A 2 -54.37 17.86 38.35
C SER A 2 -53.47 16.64 38.54
N ARG A 3 -53.27 15.88 37.46
CA ARG A 3 -52.35 14.73 37.41
C ARG A 3 -50.98 15.26 36.99
N SER A 4 -50.00 15.17 37.89
CA SER A 4 -48.60 15.47 37.57
C SER A 4 -48.00 14.28 36.80
N HIS A 5 -47.69 14.48 35.52
CA HIS A 5 -47.02 13.49 34.68
C HIS A 5 -45.51 13.69 34.76
N ILE A 6 -44.84 12.84 35.52
CA ILE A 6 -43.37 12.72 35.53
C ILE A 6 -42.96 12.13 34.17
N LYS A 7 -42.36 12.96 33.32
CA LYS A 7 -41.79 12.53 32.03
C LYS A 7 -40.39 11.98 32.29
N TRP A 8 -40.24 10.66 32.19
CA TRP A 8 -38.93 10.00 32.16
C TRP A 8 -38.27 10.27 30.82
N LEU A 9 -37.24 11.12 30.79
CA LEU A 9 -36.36 11.29 29.65
C LEU A 9 -35.31 10.17 29.68
N LEU A 10 -35.53 9.10 28.92
CA LEU A 10 -34.50 8.11 28.63
C LEU A 10 -33.52 8.73 27.62
N ALA A 11 -32.34 9.11 28.08
CA ALA A 11 -31.23 9.49 27.22
C ALA A 11 -30.66 8.21 26.56
N ALA A 12 -30.98 7.98 25.29
CA ALA A 12 -30.36 6.92 24.50
C ALA A 12 -28.92 7.30 24.15
N LEU A 13 -27.95 6.68 24.82
CA LEU A 13 -26.54 6.82 24.53
C LEU A 13 -26.22 6.03 23.25
N LEU A 14 -26.25 6.69 22.10
CA LEU A 14 -25.79 6.13 20.83
C LEU A 14 -24.27 5.92 20.90
N LEU A 15 -23.82 4.70 21.24
CA LEU A 15 -22.43 4.30 21.00
C LEU A 15 -22.22 4.23 19.48
N THR A 16 -21.68 5.29 18.90
CA THR A 16 -21.14 5.23 17.54
C THR A 16 -19.86 4.41 17.59
N THR A 17 -19.93 3.13 17.22
CA THR A 17 -18.73 2.35 16.94
C THR A 17 -18.05 2.95 15.72
N ALA A 18 -16.93 3.64 15.91
CA ALA A 18 -16.07 4.00 14.80
C ALA A 18 -15.55 2.70 14.18
N THR A 19 -16.14 2.26 13.06
CA THR A 19 -15.61 1.17 12.27
C THR A 19 -14.23 1.60 11.79
N THR A 20 -13.17 1.03 12.38
CA THR A 20 -11.84 1.06 11.76
C THR A 20 -11.95 0.35 10.43
N ARG A 21 -11.86 1.11 9.34
CA ARG A 21 -11.93 0.57 7.98
C ARG A 21 -10.62 -0.16 7.72
N ALA A 22 -10.66 -1.48 7.56
CA ALA A 22 -9.51 -2.24 7.08
C ALA A 22 -9.18 -1.80 5.65
N GLY A 23 -7.90 -1.89 5.27
CA GLY A 23 -7.52 -1.67 3.88
C GLY A 23 -7.98 -2.82 3.00
N GLU A 24 -7.99 -2.59 1.69
CA GLU A 24 -8.54 -3.51 0.70
C GLU A 24 -7.67 -3.53 -0.56
N PHE A 25 -7.38 -4.74 -1.05
CA PHE A 25 -6.75 -4.93 -2.36
C PHE A 25 -7.80 -5.20 -3.43
N THR A 26 -7.68 -4.51 -4.56
CA THR A 26 -8.48 -4.77 -5.77
C THR A 26 -7.57 -5.00 -6.97
N GLY A 27 -8.05 -5.79 -7.93
CA GLY A 27 -7.25 -6.27 -9.06
C GLY A 27 -6.67 -7.68 -8.83
N GLU A 28 -6.53 -8.41 -9.92
CA GLU A 28 -5.86 -9.71 -9.95
C GLU A 28 -4.36 -9.50 -10.15
N LEU A 29 -3.55 -10.18 -9.32
CA LEU A 29 -2.10 -10.11 -9.47
C LEU A 29 -1.66 -11.08 -10.58
N ILE A 30 -1.41 -10.54 -11.77
CA ILE A 30 -0.93 -11.28 -12.93
C ILE A 30 0.54 -10.92 -13.15
N LEU A 31 1.43 -11.91 -13.09
CA LEU A 31 2.86 -11.73 -13.33
C LEU A 31 3.28 -12.29 -14.68
N LEU A 32 4.02 -11.48 -15.44
CA LEU A 32 4.48 -11.78 -16.79
C LEU A 32 6.01 -11.66 -16.91
N PRO A 33 6.65 -12.50 -17.75
CA PRO A 33 6.11 -13.76 -18.25
C PRO A 33 5.83 -14.74 -17.11
N GLU A 34 5.00 -15.76 -17.35
CA GLU A 34 4.83 -16.84 -16.38
C GLU A 34 6.20 -17.43 -16.00
N GLY A 35 6.45 -17.59 -14.71
CA GLY A 35 7.73 -18.10 -14.20
C GLY A 35 8.84 -17.05 -14.06
N CYS A 36 8.55 -15.76 -14.27
CA CYS A 36 9.53 -14.67 -14.14
C CYS A 36 10.29 -14.68 -12.80
N GLN A 37 9.62 -15.06 -11.70
CA GLN A 37 10.21 -15.15 -10.37
C GLN A 37 11.30 -16.24 -10.21
N GLN A 38 11.39 -17.20 -11.14
CA GLN A 38 12.43 -18.25 -11.18
C GLN A 38 13.58 -17.91 -12.13
N THR A 39 13.54 -16.78 -12.83
CA THR A 39 14.65 -16.36 -13.71
C THR A 39 15.84 -15.84 -12.91
N SER A 40 17.02 -15.72 -13.53
CA SER A 40 18.20 -15.16 -12.87
C SER A 40 18.01 -13.70 -12.43
N GLY A 41 17.22 -12.93 -13.19
CA GLY A 41 16.90 -11.54 -12.85
C GLY A 41 15.80 -11.41 -11.80
N ARG A 42 14.93 -12.43 -11.67
CA ARG A 42 13.74 -12.40 -10.78
C ARG A 42 12.97 -11.08 -10.85
N ILE A 43 12.81 -10.51 -12.05
CA ILE A 43 11.99 -9.32 -12.29
C ILE A 43 10.75 -9.77 -13.05
N CYS A 44 9.58 -9.46 -12.50
CA CYS A 44 8.28 -9.72 -13.08
C CYS A 44 7.63 -8.43 -13.55
N LYS A 45 6.77 -8.53 -14.56
CA LYS A 45 5.93 -7.45 -15.08
C LYS A 45 4.48 -7.69 -14.67
N LEU A 46 3.79 -6.62 -14.28
CA LEU A 46 2.37 -6.66 -13.99
C LEU A 46 1.56 -6.75 -15.28
N GLY A 47 0.72 -7.78 -15.42
CA GLY A 47 -0.20 -7.95 -16.54
C GLY A 47 -1.50 -7.16 -16.41
N ALA A 48 -1.80 -6.64 -15.23
CA ALA A 48 -2.95 -5.80 -14.94
C ALA A 48 -2.63 -4.86 -13.76
N PRO A 49 -3.33 -3.70 -13.64
CA PRO A 49 -3.15 -2.83 -12.49
C PRO A 49 -3.56 -3.51 -11.19
N LEU A 50 -2.78 -3.26 -10.13
CA LEU A 50 -3.09 -3.69 -8.76
C LEU A 50 -3.32 -2.47 -7.89
N THR A 51 -4.35 -2.49 -7.07
CA THR A 51 -4.70 -1.37 -6.20
C THR A 51 -4.80 -1.79 -4.74
N TYR A 52 -4.33 -0.94 -3.85
CA TYR A 52 -4.49 -1.03 -2.41
C TYR A 52 -5.12 0.25 -1.88
N LYS A 53 -6.29 0.14 -1.26
CA LYS A 53 -6.92 1.23 -0.51
C LYS A 53 -6.54 1.09 0.96
N ASP A 54 -5.84 2.08 1.50
CA ASP A 54 -5.39 2.06 2.88
C ASP A 54 -6.55 2.34 3.88
N PRO A 55 -6.34 2.09 5.19
CA PRO A 55 -7.34 2.37 6.22
C PRO A 55 -7.83 3.82 6.31
N ASN A 56 -7.04 4.79 5.83
CA ASN A 56 -7.41 6.20 5.76
C ASN A 56 -8.23 6.53 4.50
N GLY A 57 -8.46 5.55 3.63
CA GLY A 57 -9.22 5.66 2.40
C GLY A 57 -8.41 6.16 1.21
N LEU A 58 -7.08 6.24 1.35
CA LEU A 58 -6.17 6.66 0.30
C LEU A 58 -5.85 5.47 -0.61
N VAL A 59 -5.91 5.68 -1.92
CA VAL A 59 -5.78 4.62 -2.92
C VAL A 59 -4.39 4.65 -3.53
N TRP A 60 -3.68 3.54 -3.44
CA TRP A 60 -2.36 3.30 -4.00
C TRP A 60 -2.50 2.32 -5.16
N GLN A 61 -2.09 2.70 -6.35
CA GLN A 61 -2.23 1.89 -7.57
C GLN A 61 -0.86 1.66 -8.20
N ALA A 62 -0.52 0.39 -8.42
CA ALA A 62 0.54 0.01 -9.33
C ALA A 62 -0.06 -0.27 -10.71
N ASP A 63 0.41 0.45 -11.71
CA ASP A 63 -0.04 0.28 -13.10
C ASP A 63 0.49 -1.02 -13.71
N ASP A 64 -0.19 -1.54 -14.73
CA ASP A 64 0.32 -2.62 -15.56
C ASP A 64 1.59 -2.19 -16.30
N TRP A 65 2.43 -3.16 -16.65
CA TRP A 65 3.64 -2.88 -17.40
C TRP A 65 3.32 -2.46 -18.83
N GLN A 66 3.89 -1.34 -19.27
CA GLN A 66 3.83 -0.90 -20.66
C GLN A 66 5.23 -0.60 -21.19
N GLU A 67 5.45 -0.89 -22.46
CA GLU A 67 6.70 -0.57 -23.12
C GLU A 67 6.96 0.95 -23.10
N GLY A 68 8.19 1.35 -22.75
CA GLY A 68 8.58 2.76 -22.62
C GLY A 68 8.27 3.41 -21.26
N LYS A 69 7.55 2.73 -20.35
CA LYS A 69 7.24 3.24 -18.98
C LYS A 69 8.33 2.94 -17.93
N HIS A 70 9.58 2.76 -18.37
CA HIS A 70 10.73 2.54 -17.49
C HIS A 70 10.53 1.32 -16.57
N GLN A 71 10.58 1.49 -15.24
CA GLN A 71 10.41 0.42 -14.25
C GLN A 71 8.97 0.31 -13.77
N SER A 72 8.13 1.32 -14.02
CA SER A 72 6.72 1.29 -13.66
C SER A 72 6.03 0.04 -14.23
N GLY A 73 5.31 -0.67 -13.36
CA GLY A 73 4.68 -1.95 -13.69
C GLY A 73 5.62 -3.16 -13.56
N THR A 74 6.84 -3.00 -13.07
CA THR A 74 7.72 -4.13 -12.70
C THR A 74 7.76 -4.36 -11.19
N THR A 75 8.22 -5.53 -10.77
CA THR A 75 8.47 -5.89 -9.37
C THR A 75 9.59 -6.93 -9.31
N ASP A 76 10.40 -6.88 -8.26
CA ASP A 76 11.34 -7.95 -7.89
C ASP A 76 10.92 -8.66 -6.59
N GLY A 77 9.70 -8.38 -6.12
CA GLY A 77 9.15 -8.89 -4.88
C GLY A 77 9.73 -8.17 -3.66
N ALA A 78 9.63 -8.79 -2.48
CA ALA A 78 10.24 -8.24 -1.27
C ALA A 78 11.76 -8.53 -1.26
N SER A 79 12.51 -7.89 -2.15
CA SER A 79 13.98 -7.95 -2.20
C SER A 79 14.59 -7.34 -0.92
N ILE A 80 14.94 -8.21 0.03
CA ILE A 80 15.38 -7.81 1.36
C ILE A 80 16.76 -8.42 1.67
N PRO A 81 17.63 -7.71 2.43
CA PRO A 81 18.94 -8.22 2.80
C PRO A 81 18.92 -9.63 3.41
N GLU A 82 19.97 -10.42 3.14
CA GLU A 82 20.09 -11.83 3.54
C GLU A 82 19.84 -12.07 5.04
N TRP A 83 20.27 -11.14 5.90
CA TRP A 83 20.10 -11.28 7.35
C TRP A 83 18.63 -11.32 7.80
N ALA A 84 17.69 -10.78 7.02
CA ALA A 84 16.28 -10.74 7.38
C ALA A 84 15.46 -11.90 6.75
N GLN A 85 16.04 -12.61 5.78
CA GLN A 85 15.39 -13.71 5.07
C GLN A 85 14.88 -14.84 6.00
N PRO A 86 15.55 -15.23 7.10
CA PRO A 86 15.03 -16.27 7.99
C PRO A 86 13.68 -15.96 8.64
N ILE A 87 13.32 -14.67 8.75
CA ILE A 87 12.03 -14.24 9.33
C ILE A 87 10.99 -14.03 8.22
N ILE A 88 11.43 -13.60 7.05
CA ILE A 88 10.55 -13.09 5.98
C ILE A 88 10.21 -14.19 4.98
N GLY A 89 11.14 -15.07 4.64
CA GLY A 89 10.99 -16.08 3.61
C GLY A 89 11.40 -15.58 2.22
N ASP A 90 10.80 -16.18 1.19
CA ASP A 90 11.11 -15.88 -0.22
C ASP A 90 10.47 -14.56 -0.68
N ALA A 91 11.21 -13.75 -1.43
CA ALA A 91 10.75 -12.44 -1.92
C ALA A 91 9.41 -12.48 -2.70
N TYR A 92 9.06 -13.62 -3.30
CA TYR A 92 7.84 -13.84 -4.06
C TYR A 92 6.77 -14.65 -3.30
N ASP A 93 6.85 -14.74 -1.98
CA ASP A 93 5.80 -15.34 -1.14
C ASP A 93 4.46 -14.65 -1.38
N SER A 94 3.49 -15.44 -1.87
CA SER A 94 2.18 -14.97 -2.30
C SER A 94 1.36 -14.31 -1.19
N SER A 95 1.69 -14.56 0.09
CA SER A 95 1.00 -13.95 1.23
C SER A 95 1.21 -12.44 1.33
N TYR A 96 2.33 -11.91 0.84
CA TYR A 96 2.64 -10.47 0.91
C TYR A 96 3.07 -9.85 -0.41
N LEU A 97 3.18 -10.62 -1.49
CA LEU A 97 3.63 -10.14 -2.79
C LEU A 97 2.81 -8.95 -3.31
N LYS A 98 1.50 -8.92 -3.05
CA LYS A 98 0.66 -7.76 -3.39
C LYS A 98 1.13 -6.46 -2.72
N ALA A 99 1.57 -6.52 -1.46
CA ALA A 99 2.10 -5.35 -0.77
C ALA A 99 3.47 -4.93 -1.34
N ALA A 100 4.34 -5.90 -1.66
CA ALA A 100 5.64 -5.64 -2.26
C ALA A 100 5.50 -4.95 -3.64
N VAL A 101 4.59 -5.45 -4.48
CA VAL A 101 4.28 -4.85 -5.80
C VAL A 101 3.91 -3.37 -5.70
N ILE A 102 3.01 -3.01 -4.76
CA ILE A 102 2.63 -1.60 -4.59
C ILE A 102 3.84 -0.81 -4.07
N HIS A 103 4.61 -1.35 -3.12
CA HIS A 103 5.81 -0.68 -2.58
C HIS A 103 6.87 -0.41 -3.65
N ASP A 104 7.19 -1.40 -4.48
CA ASP A 104 8.14 -1.29 -5.60
C ASP A 104 7.72 -0.17 -6.54
N HIS A 105 6.44 -0.17 -6.95
CA HIS A 105 5.89 0.83 -7.84
C HIS A 105 6.20 2.25 -7.37
N TYR A 106 5.97 2.58 -6.09
CA TYR A 106 6.23 3.92 -5.54
C TYR A 106 7.68 4.19 -5.12
N CYS A 107 8.57 3.20 -5.21
CA CYS A 107 10.01 3.40 -5.01
C CYS A 107 10.75 3.79 -6.29
N TYR A 108 10.19 3.47 -7.46
CA TYR A 108 10.72 3.87 -8.76
C TYR A 108 10.67 5.38 -8.98
N GLU A 109 11.70 5.94 -9.61
CA GLU A 109 11.93 7.39 -9.67
C GLU A 109 10.76 8.15 -10.30
N GLU A 110 10.18 7.57 -11.35
CA GLU A 110 9.04 8.08 -12.11
C GLU A 110 7.70 8.05 -11.34
N ASN A 111 7.65 7.37 -10.19
CA ASN A 111 6.44 7.14 -9.40
C ASN A 111 6.55 7.68 -7.96
N ARG A 112 7.63 8.40 -7.61
CA ARG A 112 7.85 9.00 -6.28
C ARG A 112 6.93 10.21 -6.02
N VAL A 113 5.62 9.99 -6.03
CA VAL A 113 4.59 11.03 -5.82
C VAL A 113 4.30 11.27 -4.33
N ARG A 114 4.90 10.47 -3.44
CA ARG A 114 4.83 10.59 -1.97
C ARG A 114 6.21 10.42 -1.36
N SER A 115 6.38 10.91 -0.13
CA SER A 115 7.64 10.74 0.59
C SER A 115 7.94 9.26 0.85
N TRP A 116 9.22 8.90 0.90
CA TRP A 116 9.65 7.53 1.24
C TRP A 116 9.06 7.02 2.55
N ARG A 117 8.87 7.89 3.55
CA ARG A 117 8.25 7.54 4.84
C ARG A 117 6.80 7.11 4.66
N GLN A 118 6.04 7.81 3.81
CA GLN A 118 4.65 7.44 3.51
C GLN A 118 4.59 6.15 2.70
N THR A 119 5.45 6.01 1.68
CA THR A 119 5.51 4.79 0.87
C THR A 119 5.86 3.56 1.71
N HIS A 120 6.88 3.63 2.55
CA HIS A 120 7.26 2.53 3.43
C HIS A 120 6.20 2.28 4.52
N ARG A 121 5.51 3.31 5.01
CA ARG A 121 4.41 3.13 5.95
C ARG A 121 3.22 2.41 5.30
N MET A 122 2.87 2.78 4.06
CA MET A 122 1.83 2.07 3.30
C MET A 122 2.16 0.60 3.17
N PHE A 123 3.42 0.25 2.89
CA PHE A 123 3.84 -1.15 2.83
C PHE A 123 3.56 -1.89 4.14
N TYR A 124 3.84 -1.27 5.29
CA TYR A 124 3.49 -1.86 6.59
C TYR A 124 1.97 -2.04 6.78
N ASP A 125 1.17 -1.04 6.41
CA ASP A 125 -0.29 -1.11 6.52
C ASP A 125 -0.85 -2.23 5.65
N ALA A 126 -0.36 -2.34 4.41
CA ALA A 126 -0.71 -3.39 3.47
C ALA A 126 -0.37 -4.78 4.02
N LEU A 127 0.79 -4.97 4.67
CA LEU A 127 1.15 -6.24 5.32
C LEU A 127 0.19 -6.61 6.45
N ILE A 128 -0.26 -5.63 7.25
CA ILE A 128 -1.21 -5.87 8.34
C ILE A 128 -2.59 -6.24 7.78
N ASP A 129 -3.04 -5.59 6.71
CA ASP A 129 -4.31 -5.92 6.05
C ASP A 129 -4.28 -7.29 5.34
N LEU A 130 -3.11 -7.72 4.86
CA LEU A 130 -2.85 -9.09 4.39
C LEU A 130 -2.70 -10.12 5.53
N GLN A 131 -2.95 -9.71 6.79
CA GLN A 131 -2.88 -10.57 7.97
C GLN A 131 -1.49 -11.17 8.23
N ILE A 132 -0.43 -10.52 7.74
CA ILE A 132 0.94 -10.92 8.07
C ILE A 132 1.19 -10.69 9.55
N GLY A 133 1.75 -11.70 10.23
CA GLY A 133 2.05 -11.65 11.65
C GLY A 133 2.87 -10.41 12.01
N LYS A 134 2.49 -9.71 13.09
CA LYS A 134 3.05 -8.41 13.47
C LYS A 134 4.58 -8.38 13.56
N VAL A 135 5.21 -9.48 13.98
CA VAL A 135 6.67 -9.59 14.04
C VAL A 135 7.25 -9.55 12.63
N LYS A 136 6.81 -10.44 11.73
CA LYS A 136 7.23 -10.48 10.32
C LYS A 136 6.97 -9.13 9.63
N ALA A 137 5.77 -8.57 9.79
CA ALA A 137 5.42 -7.27 9.19
C ALA A 137 6.32 -6.13 9.69
N LYS A 138 6.62 -6.07 11.00
CA LYS A 138 7.55 -5.06 11.55
C LYS A 138 8.98 -5.27 11.05
N THR A 139 9.46 -6.50 10.97
CA THR A 139 10.80 -6.80 10.44
C THR A 139 10.92 -6.31 8.99
N MET A 140 9.94 -6.61 8.15
CA MET A 140 9.89 -6.13 6.76
C MET A 140 9.86 -4.59 6.69
N TYR A 141 9.01 -3.95 7.52
CA TYR A 141 8.94 -2.49 7.58
C TYR A 141 10.27 -1.85 8.02
N TYR A 142 10.91 -2.36 9.06
CA TYR A 142 12.21 -1.83 9.52
C TYR A 142 13.30 -2.03 8.47
N ALA A 143 13.30 -3.15 7.75
CA ALA A 143 14.26 -3.39 6.68
C ALA A 143 14.16 -2.33 5.58
N VAL A 144 12.95 -2.06 5.05
CA VAL A 144 12.77 -1.00 4.04
C VAL A 144 12.97 0.39 4.62
N TYR A 145 12.59 0.63 5.88
CA TYR A 145 12.78 1.93 6.51
C TYR A 145 14.26 2.29 6.68
N ALA A 146 15.10 1.32 7.04
CA ALA A 146 16.53 1.55 7.29
C ALA A 146 17.41 1.43 6.03
N PHE A 147 17.10 0.48 5.15
CA PHE A 147 17.96 0.10 4.02
C PHE A 147 17.31 0.27 2.65
N GLY A 148 16.01 0.60 2.60
CA GLY A 148 15.32 0.92 1.36
C GLY A 148 15.70 2.30 0.81
N PRO A 149 15.26 2.62 -0.41
CA PRO A 149 15.56 3.89 -1.05
C PRO A 149 14.94 5.07 -0.29
N HIS A 150 15.72 6.13 -0.07
CA HIS A 150 15.25 7.40 0.47
C HIS A 150 15.37 8.49 -0.59
N TRP A 151 14.34 9.32 -0.70
CA TRP A 151 14.30 10.43 -1.65
C TRP A 151 13.74 11.70 -1.01
N VAL A 152 14.08 12.84 -1.60
CA VAL A 152 13.57 14.15 -1.18
C VAL A 152 12.63 14.73 -2.24
N GLU A 153 13.03 14.62 -3.50
CA GLU A 153 12.27 15.10 -4.65
C GLU A 153 11.04 14.22 -4.91
N LEU A 154 9.91 14.87 -5.20
CA LEU A 154 8.68 14.21 -5.60
C LEU A 154 8.36 14.53 -7.06
N VAL A 155 7.81 13.55 -7.76
CA VAL A 155 7.32 13.74 -9.14
C VAL A 155 5.83 14.10 -9.14
N PRO A 156 5.33 14.89 -10.10
CA PRO A 156 3.93 15.29 -10.16
C PRO A 156 2.96 14.13 -10.33
N GLY A 157 3.38 13.07 -11.02
CA GLY A 157 2.56 11.91 -11.34
C GLY A 157 1.34 12.20 -12.24
N THR A 158 0.43 11.23 -12.38
CA THR A 158 -0.79 11.31 -13.19
C THR A 158 -2.07 11.27 -12.34
N TYR A 159 -3.12 11.97 -12.78
CA TYR A 159 -4.40 11.93 -12.08
C TYR A 159 -5.11 10.58 -12.33
N CYS A 160 -5.51 9.91 -11.25
CA CYS A 160 -6.15 8.59 -11.26
C CYS A 160 -7.49 8.54 -10.52
N GLY A 161 -8.09 9.70 -10.25
CA GLY A 161 -9.36 9.82 -9.54
C GLY A 161 -9.25 10.38 -8.13
N GLN A 162 -10.41 10.52 -7.48
CA GLN A 162 -10.49 11.08 -6.13
C GLN A 162 -9.78 10.17 -5.12
N ASN A 163 -8.93 10.75 -4.27
CA ASN A 163 -8.15 10.04 -3.24
C ASN A 163 -7.18 8.99 -3.77
N CYS A 164 -6.85 9.01 -5.07
CA CYS A 164 -5.84 8.14 -5.64
C CYS A 164 -4.47 8.82 -5.69
N ILE A 165 -3.45 8.10 -5.21
CA ILE A 165 -2.06 8.47 -5.28
C ILE A 165 -1.51 7.94 -6.60
N ASN A 166 -1.69 8.66 -7.68
CA ASN A 166 -0.75 8.57 -8.79
C ASN A 166 -0.29 9.99 -9.14
N SER A 167 -0.74 11.04 -8.42
CA SER A 167 -0.28 12.41 -8.59
C SER A 167 -0.09 13.15 -7.25
N LEU A 168 0.76 14.18 -7.27
CA LEU A 168 0.76 15.25 -6.29
C LEU A 168 -0.57 15.99 -6.44
N SER A 169 -1.51 15.74 -5.53
CA SER A 169 -2.74 16.53 -5.44
C SER A 169 -2.39 18.03 -5.37
N SER A 170 -2.79 18.76 -6.42
CA SER A 170 -2.75 20.23 -6.47
C SER A 170 -3.69 20.89 -5.45
N THR A 171 -4.44 20.11 -4.66
CA THR A 171 -5.44 20.62 -3.70
C THR A 171 -4.85 21.00 -2.34
N SER A 172 -3.53 21.16 -2.20
CA SER A 172 -2.90 21.77 -1.01
C SER A 172 -2.04 22.99 -1.29
N GLN A 173 -2.13 23.58 -2.49
CA GLN A 173 -1.61 24.93 -2.77
C GLN A 173 -2.76 25.94 -2.85
N ARG A 174 -3.34 26.27 -1.70
CA ARG A 174 -3.95 27.59 -1.48
C ARG A 174 -3.23 28.22 -0.29
N TRP A 175 -2.33 29.15 -0.61
CA TRP A 175 -1.93 30.21 0.30
C TRP A 175 -3.03 31.26 0.33
#